data_AF-A0AAN7IQU3-F1
#
_entry.id   AF-A0AAN7IQU3-F1
#
_cell.length_a   1.000
_cell.length_b   1.000
_cell.length_c   1.000
_cell.angle_alpha   90.00
_cell.angle_beta   90.00
_cell.angle_gamma   90.00
#
_symmetry.space_group_name_H-M   'P 1'
#
loop_
_entity.id
_entity.type
_entity.pdbx_description
1 polymer ?
#
loop_
_entity_poly.entity_id
_entity_poly.type
_entity_poly.pdbx_seq_one_letter_code
_entity_poly.pdbx_strand_id
1 'polypeptide(L)'
;MVATSTDEKQAGESNFDRKSEIQAFDESKTGVKGLLDSGVTQIPRIFHCVQLSPDESSRSDYQFSILVIDLEGIHNNSILRTKVIDKVRDACEKWGFFQVVNHGIPLSIQL
;
A
#
# COMPACT_ATOMS: atom_id res chain seq x y z
N MET A 1 -1.85 -57.03 10.36
CA MET A 1 -2.73 -56.33 11.30
C MET A 1 -1.97 -56.08 12.58
N VAL A 2 -1.94 -54.84 13.03
CA VAL A 2 -2.26 -54.36 14.40
C VAL A 2 -1.52 -53.03 14.59
N ALA A 3 -2.32 -52.02 14.86
CA ALA A 3 -1.94 -50.64 15.10
C ALA A 3 -1.38 -50.46 16.52
N THR A 4 -0.55 -49.43 16.69
CA THR A 4 -0.35 -48.78 17.98
C THR A 4 -0.53 -47.27 17.80
N SER A 5 -1.49 -46.75 18.58
CA SER A 5 -1.88 -45.36 18.76
C SER A 5 -0.73 -44.43 19.15
N THR A 6 -0.87 -43.12 18.95
CA THR A 6 -1.12 -42.11 20.01
C THR A 6 -1.06 -40.70 19.40
N ASP A 7 -1.84 -39.82 20.00
CA ASP A 7 -2.22 -38.44 19.74
C ASP A 7 -1.15 -37.39 19.38
N GLU A 8 -1.70 -36.20 19.05
CA GLU A 8 -1.13 -34.84 19.09
C GLU A 8 -0.72 -34.23 17.73
N LYS A 9 -1.72 -33.61 17.07
CA LYS A 9 -1.47 -32.55 16.08
C LYS A 9 -1.09 -31.26 16.81
N GLN A 10 0.20 -31.08 17.01
CA GLN A 10 0.81 -29.78 17.25
C GLN A 10 2.00 -29.62 16.28
N ALA A 11 1.77 -28.94 15.15
CA ALA A 11 2.82 -28.63 14.17
C ALA A 11 2.37 -27.42 13.33
N GLY A 12 3.13 -26.33 13.18
CA GLY A 12 4.51 -26.11 13.59
C GLY A 12 4.81 -24.64 13.79
N GLU A 13 5.34 -24.32 14.97
CA GLU A 13 6.31 -23.25 15.11
C GLU A 13 7.65 -23.78 14.59
N SER A 14 7.77 -23.91 13.27
CA SER A 14 9.08 -24.05 12.65
C SER A 14 9.86 -22.80 13.02
N ASN A 15 11.05 -22.95 13.62
CA ASN A 15 12.03 -21.92 13.94
C ASN A 15 12.17 -20.90 12.78
N PHE A 16 11.33 -19.86 12.77
CA PHE A 16 11.29 -18.85 11.72
C PHE A 16 12.44 -17.88 12.00
N ASP A 17 13.58 -18.14 11.37
CA ASP A 17 14.68 -17.20 11.40
C ASP A 17 14.45 -16.08 10.37
N ARG A 18 13.77 -15.04 10.83
CA ARG A 18 13.53 -13.82 10.04
C ARG A 18 14.81 -13.24 9.45
N LYS A 19 15.95 -13.37 10.14
CA LYS A 19 17.23 -12.83 9.68
C LYS A 19 17.74 -13.56 8.44
N SER A 20 17.68 -14.90 8.45
CA SER A 20 18.07 -15.73 7.31
C SER A 20 17.20 -15.47 6.08
N GLU A 21 15.88 -15.32 6.24
CA GLU A 21 14.99 -15.01 5.11
C GLU A 21 15.26 -13.61 4.52
N ILE A 22 15.53 -12.60 5.35
CA ILE A 22 15.94 -11.26 4.85
C ILE A 22 17.25 -11.36 4.08
N GLN A 23 18.24 -12.06 4.64
CA GLN A 23 19.54 -12.20 3.99
C GLN A 23 19.40 -12.86 2.61
N ALA A 24 18.67 -13.98 2.51
CA ALA A 24 18.43 -14.65 1.25
C ALA A 24 17.70 -13.76 0.23
N PHE A 25 16.72 -12.95 0.68
CA PHE A 25 16.05 -11.97 -0.17
C PHE A 25 17.01 -10.88 -0.66
N ASP A 26 17.81 -10.29 0.22
CA ASP A 26 18.77 -9.25 -0.13
C ASP A 26 19.89 -9.77 -1.03
N GLU A 27 20.31 -11.02 -0.86
CA GLU A 27 21.32 -11.69 -1.67
C GLU A 27 20.82 -12.03 -3.08
N SER A 28 19.51 -12.23 -3.27
CA SER A 28 18.92 -12.43 -4.60
C SER A 28 19.18 -11.23 -5.53
N LYS A 29 19.28 -10.01 -4.97
CA LYS A 29 19.41 -8.74 -5.71
C LYS A 29 18.34 -8.50 -6.78
N THR A 30 17.23 -9.24 -6.75
CA THR A 30 16.15 -9.13 -7.72
C THR A 30 14.96 -8.30 -7.23
N GLY A 31 14.94 -7.97 -5.92
CA GLY A 31 13.84 -7.24 -5.27
C GLY A 31 12.50 -8.00 -5.32
N VAL A 32 11.42 -7.30 -4.97
CA VAL A 32 10.06 -7.88 -4.94
C VAL A 32 9.55 -8.29 -6.32
N LYS A 33 10.05 -7.65 -7.39
CA LYS A 33 9.75 -8.07 -8.77
C LYS A 33 10.32 -9.45 -9.07
N GLY A 34 11.58 -9.72 -8.69
CA GLY A 34 12.14 -11.06 -8.86
C GLY A 34 11.46 -12.13 -8.03
N LEU A 35 10.93 -11.76 -6.86
CA LEU A 35 10.08 -12.65 -6.08
C LEU A 35 8.84 -13.06 -6.90
N LEU A 36 8.14 -12.10 -7.52
CA LEU A 36 7.01 -12.37 -8.42
C LEU A 36 7.43 -13.23 -9.62
N ASP A 37 8.50 -12.83 -10.31
CA ASP A 37 8.97 -13.48 -11.54
C ASP A 37 9.46 -14.92 -11.28
N SER A 38 9.89 -15.24 -10.05
CA SER A 38 10.29 -16.60 -9.65
C SER A 38 9.12 -17.58 -9.49
N GLY A 39 7.87 -17.09 -9.51
CA GLY A 39 6.67 -17.94 -9.44
C GLY A 39 6.39 -18.50 -8.04
N VAL A 40 6.80 -17.82 -6.96
CA VAL A 40 6.47 -18.23 -5.60
C VAL A 40 4.96 -18.35 -5.40
N THR A 41 4.53 -19.41 -4.73
CA THR A 41 3.11 -19.66 -4.41
C THR A 41 2.68 -19.12 -3.05
N GLN A 42 3.65 -18.69 -2.24
CA GLN A 42 3.48 -18.19 -0.88
C GLN A 42 4.33 -16.93 -0.71
N ILE A 43 3.78 -15.92 -0.04
CA ILE A 43 4.52 -14.71 0.30
C ILE A 43 5.53 -15.05 1.41
N PRO A 44 6.82 -14.69 1.29
CA PRO A 44 7.80 -14.87 2.35
C PRO A 44 7.36 -14.17 3.64
N ARG A 45 7.56 -14.83 4.79
CA ARG A 45 7.05 -14.36 6.09
C ARG A 45 7.67 -13.03 6.51
N ILE A 46 8.82 -12.65 5.97
CA ILE A 46 9.44 -11.33 6.18
C ILE A 46 8.56 -10.16 5.72
N PHE A 47 7.62 -10.39 4.80
CA PHE A 47 6.65 -9.40 4.30
C PHE A 47 5.30 -9.45 5.02
N HIS A 48 5.10 -10.38 5.96
CA HIS A 48 3.87 -10.43 6.74
C HIS A 48 3.87 -9.29 7.75
N CYS A 49 2.86 -8.43 7.67
CA CYS A 49 2.60 -7.43 8.70
C CYS A 49 1.93 -8.13 9.90
N VAL A 50 2.65 -8.30 11.00
CA VAL A 50 2.17 -9.05 12.18
C VAL A 50 1.27 -8.19 13.08
N GLN A 51 1.12 -6.89 12.81
CA GLN A 51 0.32 -5.99 13.62
C GLN A 51 -0.48 -5.01 12.77
N LEU A 52 -1.75 -5.35 12.54
CA LEU A 52 -2.87 -4.46 12.82
C LEU A 52 -3.94 -5.36 13.45
N SER A 53 -4.52 -4.98 14.57
CA SER A 53 -5.64 -5.70 15.18
C SER A 53 -6.70 -6.02 14.11
N PRO A 54 -7.39 -7.18 14.19
CA PRO A 54 -8.44 -7.55 13.22
C PRO A 54 -9.54 -6.49 13.07
N ASP A 55 -9.66 -5.57 14.04
CA ASP A 55 -10.59 -4.43 14.03
C ASP A 55 -10.28 -3.37 12.95
N GLU A 56 -9.06 -3.30 12.44
CA GLU A 56 -8.68 -2.45 11.31
C GLU A 56 -8.86 -3.17 9.96
N SER A 57 -9.44 -4.38 9.97
CA SER A 57 -10.08 -4.96 8.78
C SER A 57 -11.55 -4.60 8.69
N SER A 58 -12.01 -3.67 9.54
CA SER A 58 -13.27 -2.98 9.26
C SER A 58 -13.15 -2.43 7.84
N ARG A 59 -13.84 -3.11 6.91
CA ARG A 59 -14.44 -2.49 5.75
C ARG A 59 -15.39 -1.45 6.30
N SER A 60 -14.79 -0.40 6.83
CA SER A 60 -15.51 0.77 7.20
C SER A 60 -15.90 1.34 5.84
N ASP A 61 -17.19 1.28 5.56
CA ASP A 61 -17.84 2.01 4.46
C ASP A 61 -17.73 3.53 4.72
N TYR A 62 -16.61 4.01 5.28
CA TYR A 62 -16.21 5.38 5.13
C TYR A 62 -15.93 5.55 3.65
N GLN A 63 -16.89 6.16 2.96
CA GLN A 63 -16.67 6.78 1.67
C GLN A 63 -15.68 7.93 1.88
N PHE A 64 -14.41 7.60 2.15
CA PHE A 64 -13.30 8.53 2.16
C PHE A 64 -13.04 8.91 0.72
N SER A 65 -13.70 9.96 0.25
CA SER A 65 -13.32 10.60 -0.99
C SER A 65 -12.09 11.47 -0.74
N ILE A 66 -10.97 11.10 -1.34
CA ILE A 66 -9.79 11.98 -1.40
C ILE A 66 -10.23 13.28 -2.08
N LEU A 67 -9.85 14.42 -1.51
CA LEU A 67 -10.17 15.72 -2.10
C LEU A 67 -9.53 15.84 -3.49
N VAL A 68 -10.31 16.23 -4.48
CA VAL A 68 -9.83 16.51 -5.85
C VAL A 68 -9.86 18.02 -6.08
N ILE A 69 -8.71 18.57 -6.46
CA ILE A 69 -8.54 19.98 -6.82
C ILE A 69 -8.33 20.08 -8.33
N ASP A 70 -9.28 20.73 -9.00
CA ASP A 70 -9.24 20.98 -10.43
C ASP A 70 -8.53 22.32 -10.73
N LEU A 71 -7.50 22.26 -11.58
CA LEU A 71 -6.72 23.42 -12.03
C LEU A 71 -7.16 23.95 -13.40
N GLU A 72 -8.25 23.44 -13.98
CA GLU A 72 -8.75 23.92 -15.26
C GLU A 72 -9.05 25.43 -15.22
N GLY A 73 -8.57 26.15 -16.23
CA GLY A 73 -8.90 27.57 -16.42
C GLY A 73 -8.25 28.56 -15.44
N ILE A 74 -7.40 28.13 -14.50
CA ILE A 74 -6.78 29.03 -13.51
C ILE A 74 -5.88 30.11 -14.15
N HIS A 75 -5.35 29.85 -15.34
CA HIS A 75 -4.54 30.82 -16.09
C HIS A 75 -5.38 31.93 -16.75
N ASN A 76 -6.66 31.66 -16.97
CA ASN A 76 -7.55 32.54 -17.73
C ASN A 76 -8.52 33.33 -16.83
N ASN A 77 -8.62 32.98 -15.54
CA ASN A 77 -9.58 33.57 -14.63
C ASN A 77 -8.98 33.76 -13.22
N SER A 78 -8.70 35.02 -12.86
CA SER A 78 -8.10 35.38 -11.57
C SER A 78 -9.00 35.01 -10.37
N ILE A 79 -10.33 35.10 -10.52
CA ILE A 79 -11.28 34.74 -9.46
C ILE A 79 -11.25 33.23 -9.20
N LEU A 80 -11.23 32.42 -10.26
CA LEU A 80 -11.08 30.97 -10.14
C LEU A 80 -9.74 30.60 -9.50
N ARG A 81 -8.65 31.26 -9.93
CA ARG A 81 -7.32 31.05 -9.35
C ARG A 81 -7.31 31.30 -7.84
N THR A 82 -7.91 32.40 -7.36
CA THR A 82 -8.01 32.66 -5.91
C THR A 82 -8.79 31.56 -5.19
N LYS A 83 -9.93 31.11 -5.74
CA LYS A 83 -10.71 30.01 -5.15
C LYS A 83 -9.91 28.71 -5.07
N VAL A 84 -9.12 28.40 -6.10
CA VAL A 84 -8.27 27.21 -6.12
C VAL A 84 -7.15 27.32 -5.09
N ILE A 85 -6.51 28.49 -4.96
CA ILE A 85 -5.50 28.74 -3.92
C ILE A 85 -6.08 28.51 -2.52
N ASP A 86 -7.29 29.02 -2.26
CA ASP A 86 -7.97 28.80 -0.97
C ASP A 86 -8.27 27.33 -0.72
N LYS A 87 -8.69 26.57 -1.74
CA LYS A 87 -8.88 25.11 -1.64
C LYS A 87 -7.57 24.37 -1.33
N VAL A 88 -6.48 24.75 -2.00
CA VAL A 88 -5.15 24.15 -1.74
C VAL A 88 -4.71 24.42 -0.31
N ARG A 89 -4.86 25.67 0.17
CA ARG A 89 -4.56 26.03 1.57
C ARG A 89 -5.37 25.15 2.54
N ASP A 90 -6.68 25.06 2.34
CA ASP A 90 -7.57 24.27 3.20
C ASP A 90 -7.22 22.78 3.20
N ALA A 91 -6.92 22.22 2.03
CA ALA A 91 -6.53 20.82 1.88
C ALA A 91 -5.19 20.54 2.58
N CYS A 92 -4.20 21.43 2.45
CA CYS A 92 -2.93 21.31 3.16
C CYS A 92 -3.11 21.37 4.69
N GLU A 93 -3.91 22.29 5.20
CA GLU A 93 -4.10 22.51 6.64
C GLU A 93 -4.91 21.40 7.32
N LYS A 94 -5.97 20.92 6.66
CA LYS A 94 -6.94 19.98 7.27
C LYS A 94 -6.72 18.52 6.91
N TRP A 95 -6.22 18.25 5.71
CA TRP A 95 -6.14 16.89 5.17
C TRP A 95 -4.71 16.40 4.99
N GLY A 96 -3.77 17.29 4.65
CA GLY A 96 -2.39 16.93 4.34
C GLY A 96 -2.21 16.10 3.07
N PHE A 97 -3.30 15.74 2.38
CA PHE A 97 -3.31 14.95 1.16
C PHE A 97 -4.52 15.27 0.28
N PHE A 98 -4.30 15.41 -1.04
CA PHE A 98 -5.33 15.66 -2.04
C PHE A 98 -4.81 15.27 -3.43
N GLN A 99 -5.72 15.01 -4.36
CA GLN A 99 -5.44 14.78 -5.77
C GLN A 99 -5.58 16.09 -6.55
N VAL A 100 -4.75 16.26 -7.58
CA VAL A 100 -4.86 17.38 -8.52
C VAL A 100 -5.22 16.85 -9.91
N VAL A 101 -6.15 17.51 -10.60
CA VAL A 101 -6.51 17.23 -12.00
C VAL A 101 -6.35 18.48 -12.86
N ASN A 102 -6.27 18.30 -14.17
CA ASN A 102 -6.05 19.39 -15.14
C ASN A 102 -4.83 20.28 -14.81
N HIS A 103 -3.79 19.69 -14.24
CA HIS A 103 -2.56 20.38 -13.79
C HIS A 103 -1.63 20.82 -14.93
N GLY A 104 -2.03 20.65 -16.20
CA GLY A 104 -1.27 21.08 -17.36
C GLY A 104 -0.05 20.22 -17.71
N ILE A 105 0.13 19.05 -17.06
CA ILE A 105 1.17 18.08 -17.44
C ILE A 105 0.55 17.14 -18.48
N PRO A 106 1.12 17.04 -19.70
CA PRO A 106 0.61 16.16 -20.74
C PRO A 106 0.52 14.71 -20.29
N LEU A 107 -0.56 14.01 -20.67
CA LEU A 107 -0.76 12.59 -20.35
C LEU A 107 0.41 11.71 -20.82
N SER A 108 1.08 12.08 -21.92
CA SER A 108 2.20 11.33 -22.49
C SER A 108 3.46 11.30 -21.61
N ILE A 109 3.56 12.16 -20.60
CA ILE A 109 4.71 12.21 -19.68
C ILE A 109 4.31 11.91 -18.23
N GLN A 110 3.05 11.52 -17.99
CA GLN A 110 2.63 11.01 -16.70
C GLN A 110 3.06 9.54 -16.59
N LEU A 111 3.77 9.23 -15.50
CA LEU A 111 4.34 7.90 -15.21
C LEU A 111 3.26 6.89 -14.83
#